data_AF-A0A350PAV5-F1
#
_entry.id   AF-A0A350PAV5-F1
#
_cell.length_a   1.000
_cell.length_b   1.000
_cell.length_c   1.000
_cell.angle_alpha   90.00
_cell.angle_beta   90.00
_cell.angle_gamma   90.00
#
_symmetry.space_group_name_H-M   'P 1'
#
loop_
_entity.id
_entity.type
_entity.pdbx_description
1 polymer ?
#
loop_
_entity_poly.entity_id
_entity_poly.type
_entity_poly.pdbx_seq_one_letter_code
_entity_poly.pdbx_strand_id
1 'polypeptide(L)'
;QINELTNQMQDMREMMIVSMLEGASTTDRLRAVNISAELPIADEKAVRALLSTLNNDESVNVRVQTIETLKKWGEDETVREGLVSAIGAQNSDVVIIALADAMVELGLQNSKSEFENLIQERNLNINVKEKLQSTIASL
;
A
#
# COMPACT_ATOMS: atom_id res chain seq x y z
N GLN A 1 -19.71 -4.13 -28.36
CA GLN A 1 -18.44 -4.09 -29.12
C GLN A 1 -17.43 -3.11 -28.52
N ILE A 2 -17.63 -1.78 -28.50
CA ILE A 2 -16.62 -0.86 -27.89
C ILE A 2 -16.39 -1.16 -26.40
N ASN A 3 -17.45 -1.31 -25.61
CA ASN A 3 -17.32 -1.61 -24.17
C ASN A 3 -16.62 -2.94 -23.88
N GLU A 4 -16.84 -3.94 -24.74
CA GLU A 4 -16.24 -5.27 -24.59
C GLU A 4 -14.74 -5.26 -24.90
N LEU A 5 -14.34 -4.51 -25.93
CA LEU A 5 -12.92 -4.29 -26.25
C LEU A 5 -12.22 -3.47 -25.16
N THR A 6 -12.87 -2.45 -24.61
CA THR A 6 -12.33 -1.65 -23.49
C THR A 6 -12.08 -2.51 -22.26
N ASN A 7 -13.04 -3.38 -21.89
CA ASN A 7 -12.88 -4.29 -20.76
C ASN A 7 -11.74 -5.29 -21.00
N GLN A 8 -11.67 -5.90 -22.19
CA GLN A 8 -10.56 -6.82 -22.53
C GLN A 8 -9.18 -6.14 -22.46
N MET A 9 -9.07 -4.89 -22.92
CA MET A 9 -7.81 -4.12 -22.81
C MET A 9 -7.47 -3.77 -21.35
N GLN A 10 -8.46 -3.61 -20.48
CA GLN A 10 -8.24 -3.44 -19.06
C GLN A 10 -7.72 -4.74 -18.43
N ASP A 11 -8.39 -5.86 -18.66
CA ASP A 11 -7.98 -7.18 -18.15
C ASP A 11 -6.55 -7.54 -18.57
N MET A 12 -6.19 -7.23 -19.83
CA MET A 12 -4.83 -7.43 -20.34
C MET A 12 -3.79 -6.59 -19.60
N ARG A 13 -4.10 -5.32 -19.30
CA ARG A 13 -3.20 -4.44 -18.54
C ARG A 13 -3.02 -4.94 -17.11
N GLU A 14 -4.08 -5.44 -16.48
CA GLU A 14 -4.03 -5.99 -15.13
C GLU A 14 -3.18 -7.26 -15.06
N MET A 15 -3.36 -8.19 -16.00
CA MET A 15 -2.50 -9.38 -16.10
C MET A 15 -1.03 -9.01 -16.28
N MET A 16 -0.73 -7.99 -17.08
CA MET A 16 0.63 -7.48 -17.25
C MET A 16 1.18 -6.92 -15.93
N ILE A 17 0.42 -6.07 -15.22
CA ILE A 17 0.83 -5.49 -13.94
C ILE A 17 1.15 -6.60 -12.94
N VAL A 18 0.26 -7.58 -12.77
CA VAL A 18 0.47 -8.70 -11.84
C VAL A 18 1.74 -9.48 -12.20
N SER A 19 1.93 -9.81 -13.48
CA SER A 19 3.13 -10.52 -13.92
C SER A 19 4.42 -9.73 -13.68
N MET A 20 4.38 -8.39 -13.80
CA MET A 20 5.54 -7.54 -13.54
C MET A 20 5.83 -7.39 -12.04
N LEU A 21 4.79 -7.37 -11.19
CA LEU A 21 4.94 -7.39 -9.72
C LEU A 21 5.57 -8.70 -9.23
N GLU A 22 5.28 -9.82 -9.88
CA GLU A 22 5.91 -11.12 -9.60
C GLU A 22 7.33 -11.25 -10.20
N GLY A 23 7.79 -10.23 -10.93
CA GLY A 23 9.08 -10.22 -11.61
C GLY A 23 10.29 -10.17 -10.68
N ALA A 24 11.41 -10.75 -11.12
CA ALA A 24 12.64 -10.83 -10.33
C ALA A 24 13.34 -9.47 -10.10
N SER A 25 13.04 -8.47 -10.92
CA SER A 25 13.72 -7.17 -10.91
C SER A 25 12.91 -6.11 -10.15
N THR A 26 13.55 -5.45 -9.18
CA THR A 26 12.98 -4.29 -8.47
C THR A 26 12.52 -3.18 -9.41
N THR A 27 13.25 -2.96 -10.52
CA THR A 27 12.89 -1.95 -11.52
C THR A 27 11.57 -2.29 -12.22
N ASP A 28 11.33 -3.57 -12.51
CA ASP A 28 10.10 -3.98 -13.17
C ASP A 28 8.91 -3.92 -12.21
N ARG A 29 9.11 -4.32 -10.95
CA ARG A 29 8.09 -4.17 -9.90
C ARG A 29 7.73 -2.72 -9.64
N LEU A 30 8.71 -1.81 -9.56
CA LEU A 30 8.46 -0.36 -9.48
C LEU A 30 7.69 0.16 -10.70
N ARG A 31 8.04 -0.31 -11.90
CA ARG A 31 7.30 0.08 -13.12
C ARG A 31 5.86 -0.40 -13.05
N ALA A 32 5.62 -1.62 -12.56
CA ALA A 32 4.28 -2.17 -12.39
C ALA A 32 3.43 -1.33 -11.42
N VAL A 33 4.00 -0.96 -10.26
CA VAL A 33 3.36 -0.06 -9.30
C VAL A 33 2.99 1.27 -9.96
N ASN A 34 3.93 1.90 -10.68
CA ASN A 34 3.67 3.17 -11.36
C ASN A 34 2.55 3.07 -12.42
N ILE A 35 2.56 2.01 -13.24
CA ILE A 35 1.51 1.79 -14.26
C ILE A 35 0.15 1.56 -13.59
N SER A 36 0.11 0.80 -12.49
CA SER A 36 -1.15 0.56 -11.77
C SER A 36 -1.79 1.86 -11.28
N ALA A 37 -0.98 2.86 -10.95
CA ALA A 37 -1.42 4.16 -10.49
C ALA A 37 -2.09 5.03 -11.58
N GLU A 38 -2.09 4.58 -12.84
CA GLU A 38 -2.78 5.19 -13.99
C GLU A 38 -4.13 4.54 -14.28
N LEU A 39 -4.48 3.44 -13.58
CA LEU A 39 -5.78 2.80 -13.76
C LEU A 39 -6.90 3.65 -13.15
N PRO A 40 -8.01 3.87 -13.88
CA PRO A 40 -9.10 4.72 -13.41
C PRO A 40 -9.88 4.10 -12.25
N ILE A 41 -9.93 2.76 -12.19
CA ILE A 41 -10.58 1.98 -11.14
C ILE A 41 -9.61 0.88 -10.76
N ALA A 42 -9.50 0.61 -9.46
CA ALA A 42 -8.76 -0.53 -8.96
C ALA A 42 -9.61 -1.79 -9.15
N ASP A 43 -9.14 -2.73 -9.96
CA ASP A 43 -9.69 -4.09 -9.95
C ASP A 43 -9.21 -4.82 -8.68
N GLU A 44 -10.06 -5.66 -8.11
CA GLU A 44 -9.77 -6.44 -6.89
C GLU A 44 -8.44 -7.22 -7.01
N LYS A 45 -8.14 -7.77 -8.19
CA LYS A 45 -6.90 -8.52 -8.43
C LYS A 45 -5.68 -7.62 -8.35
N ALA A 46 -5.75 -6.42 -8.91
CA ALA A 46 -4.66 -5.45 -8.85
C ALA A 46 -4.45 -4.96 -7.41
N VAL A 47 -5.54 -4.68 -6.68
CA VAL A 47 -5.49 -4.31 -5.26
C VAL A 47 -4.82 -5.40 -4.44
N ARG A 48 -5.24 -6.66 -4.57
CA ARG A 48 -4.65 -7.79 -3.84
C ARG A 48 -3.16 -7.98 -4.16
N ALA A 49 -2.77 -7.83 -5.43
CA ALA A 49 -1.37 -7.92 -5.84
C ALA A 49 -0.52 -6.80 -5.22
N LEU A 50 -1.02 -5.57 -5.19
CA LEU A 50 -0.34 -4.44 -4.55
C LEU A 50 -0.29 -4.60 -3.03
N LEU A 51 -1.35 -5.05 -2.37
CA LEU A 51 -1.31 -5.35 -0.93
C LEU A 51 -0.31 -6.48 -0.60
N SER A 52 -0.21 -7.50 -1.44
CA SER A 52 0.84 -8.51 -1.32
C SER A 52 2.23 -7.90 -1.50
N THR A 53 2.40 -7.02 -2.48
CA THR A 53 3.66 -6.30 -2.75
C THR A 53 4.07 -5.45 -1.55
N LEU A 54 3.14 -4.69 -0.96
CA LEU A 54 3.36 -3.91 0.26
C LEU A 54 3.87 -4.80 1.42
N ASN A 55 3.31 -5.99 1.60
CA ASN A 55 3.69 -6.83 2.72
C ASN A 55 5.00 -7.61 2.49
N ASN A 56 5.28 -7.99 1.25
CA ASN A 56 6.28 -9.03 0.96
C ASN A 56 7.45 -8.58 0.08
N ASP A 57 7.38 -7.41 -0.57
CA ASP A 57 8.49 -6.96 -1.43
C ASP A 57 9.74 -6.68 -0.60
N GLU A 58 10.86 -7.25 -1.02
CA GLU A 58 12.18 -7.07 -0.40
C GLU A 58 12.64 -5.60 -0.42
N SER A 59 12.19 -4.83 -1.41
CA SER A 59 12.59 -3.44 -1.60
C SER A 59 11.68 -2.50 -0.81
N VAL A 60 12.26 -1.83 0.18
CA VAL A 60 11.59 -0.74 0.93
C VAL A 60 11.02 0.31 -0.03
N ASN A 61 11.73 0.64 -1.10
CA ASN A 61 11.25 1.62 -2.08
C ASN A 61 10.01 1.13 -2.83
N VAL A 62 9.95 -0.15 -3.21
CA VAL A 62 8.74 -0.70 -3.86
C VAL A 62 7.56 -0.64 -2.90
N ARG A 63 7.76 -1.03 -1.63
CA ARG A 63 6.69 -1.00 -0.62
C ARG A 63 6.17 0.42 -0.38
N VAL A 64 7.04 1.42 -0.25
CA VAL A 64 6.63 2.82 -0.08
C VAL A 64 5.83 3.31 -1.28
N GLN A 65 6.31 3.06 -2.51
CA GLN A 65 5.56 3.48 -3.70
C GLN A 65 4.24 2.74 -3.88
N THR A 66 4.15 1.52 -3.37
CA THR A 66 2.91 0.74 -3.34
C THR A 66 1.88 1.40 -2.42
N ILE A 67 2.30 1.93 -1.25
CA ILE A 67 1.42 2.70 -0.36
C ILE A 67 0.88 3.95 -1.08
N GLU A 68 1.78 4.73 -1.70
CA GLU A 68 1.38 5.93 -2.46
C GLU A 68 0.40 5.63 -3.58
N THR A 69 0.54 4.46 -4.21
CA THR A 69 -0.37 4.02 -5.26
C THR A 69 -1.73 3.60 -4.68
N LEU A 70 -1.73 2.78 -3.63
CA LEU A 70 -2.96 2.32 -2.97
C LEU A 70 -3.80 3.49 -2.42
N LYS A 71 -3.17 4.55 -1.90
CA LYS A 71 -3.86 5.76 -1.42
C LYS A 71 -4.79 6.39 -2.45
N LYS A 72 -4.48 6.27 -3.75
CA LYS A 72 -5.35 6.78 -4.84
C LYS A 72 -6.73 6.12 -4.87
N TRP A 73 -6.85 4.95 -4.26
CA TRP A 73 -8.09 4.19 -4.14
C TRP A 73 -8.55 4.07 -2.69
N GLY A 74 -8.30 5.08 -1.85
CA GLY A 74 -8.66 5.08 -0.44
C GLY A 74 -10.17 5.09 -0.13
N GLU A 75 -11.03 5.16 -1.15
CA GLU A 75 -12.48 4.92 -1.02
C GLU A 75 -12.84 3.42 -1.10
N ASP A 76 -11.93 2.56 -1.57
CA ASP A 76 -12.12 1.12 -1.60
C ASP A 76 -11.83 0.52 -0.22
N GLU A 77 -12.84 -0.13 0.37
CA GLU A 77 -12.72 -0.71 1.71
C GLU A 77 -11.63 -1.78 1.80
N THR A 78 -11.42 -2.57 0.74
CA THR A 78 -10.35 -3.59 0.69
C THR A 78 -8.97 -2.94 0.80
N VAL A 79 -8.80 -1.79 0.14
CA VAL A 79 -7.57 -1.00 0.22
C VAL A 79 -7.37 -0.47 1.64
N ARG A 80 -8.41 0.14 2.22
CA ARG A 80 -8.37 0.71 3.58
C ARG A 80 -8.02 -0.36 4.62
N GLU A 81 -8.74 -1.48 4.63
CA GLU A 81 -8.50 -2.62 5.52
C GLU A 81 -7.11 -3.21 5.33
N GLY A 82 -6.68 -3.35 4.07
CA GLY A 82 -5.37 -3.88 3.72
C GLY A 82 -4.21 -3.00 4.20
N LEU A 83 -4.34 -1.67 4.06
CA LEU A 83 -3.34 -0.72 4.54
C LEU A 83 -3.24 -0.71 6.07
N VAL A 84 -4.37 -0.74 6.78
CA VAL A 84 -4.39 -0.83 8.26
C VAL A 84 -3.74 -2.13 8.72
N SER A 85 -4.14 -3.26 8.14
CA SER A 85 -3.61 -4.59 8.49
C SER A 85 -2.11 -4.72 8.22
N ALA A 86 -1.58 -3.96 7.27
CA ALA A 86 -0.16 -4.00 6.94
C ALA A 86 0.74 -3.38 8.03
N ILE A 87 0.23 -2.52 8.91
CA ILE A 87 1.02 -1.75 9.90
C ILE A 87 1.85 -2.67 10.79
N GLY A 88 1.22 -3.66 11.43
CA GLY A 88 1.89 -4.58 12.35
C GLY A 88 2.94 -5.49 11.67
N ALA A 89 2.82 -5.70 10.36
CA ALA A 89 3.74 -6.55 9.60
C ALA A 89 5.04 -5.84 9.18
N GLN A 90 5.12 -4.51 9.28
CA GLN A 90 6.27 -3.77 8.77
C GLN A 90 7.43 -3.71 9.75
N ASN A 91 8.64 -3.98 9.24
CA ASN A 91 9.90 -3.90 9.99
C ASN A 91 10.77 -2.70 9.60
N SER A 92 10.37 -1.95 8.57
CA SER A 92 11.13 -0.80 8.08
C SER A 92 10.50 0.48 8.61
N ASP A 93 11.29 1.27 9.34
CA ASP A 93 10.90 2.58 9.86
C ASP A 93 10.32 3.48 8.76
N VAL A 94 10.91 3.45 7.55
CA VAL A 94 10.44 4.24 6.41
C VAL A 94 9.05 3.80 5.95
N VAL A 95 8.78 2.49 5.91
CA VAL A 95 7.46 1.97 5.50
C VAL A 95 6.42 2.25 6.60
N ILE A 96 6.80 2.11 7.87
CA ILE A 96 5.92 2.45 9.01
C ILE A 96 5.52 3.93 8.95
N ILE A 97 6.46 4.83 8.70
CA ILE A 97 6.19 6.26 8.57
C ILE A 97 5.27 6.54 7.37
N ALA A 98 5.52 5.90 6.22
CA ALA A 98 4.68 6.06 5.04
C ALA A 98 3.22 5.58 5.29
N LEU A 99 3.04 4.45 6.00
CA LEU A 99 1.71 4.01 6.42
C LEU A 99 1.07 4.99 7.39
N ALA A 100 1.83 5.53 8.36
CA ALA A 100 1.32 6.53 9.29
C ALA A 100 0.83 7.80 8.57
N ASP A 101 1.53 8.25 7.54
CA ASP A 101 1.10 9.36 6.68
C ASP A 101 -0.14 9.00 5.87
N ALA A 102 -0.19 7.79 5.30
CA ALA A 102 -1.36 7.30 4.57
C ALA A 102 -2.62 7.25 5.46
N MET A 103 -2.50 6.81 6.71
CA MET A 103 -3.64 6.71 7.62
C MET A 103 -4.23 8.10 7.92
N VAL A 104 -3.37 9.11 8.13
CA VAL A 104 -3.80 10.49 8.35
C VAL A 104 -4.49 11.06 7.12
N GLU A 105 -3.88 10.88 5.93
CA GLU A 105 -4.44 11.39 4.68
C GLU A 105 -5.81 10.78 4.36
N LEU A 106 -5.98 9.48 4.63
CA LEU A 106 -7.22 8.74 4.38
C LEU A 106 -8.22 8.82 5.57
N GLY A 107 -7.84 9.43 6.69
CA GLY A 107 -8.68 9.54 7.89
C GLY A 107 -9.02 8.20 8.55
N LEU A 108 -8.11 7.23 8.52
CA LEU A 108 -8.35 5.85 8.98
C LEU A 108 -8.20 5.72 10.50
N GLN A 109 -9.23 6.15 11.23
CA GLN A 109 -9.28 6.14 12.70
C GLN A 109 -9.04 4.77 13.34
N ASN A 110 -9.46 3.71 12.66
CA ASN A 110 -9.29 2.33 13.11
C ASN A 110 -7.82 1.87 13.11
N SER A 111 -6.88 2.65 12.56
CA SER A 111 -5.46 2.33 12.58
C SER A 111 -4.76 2.66 13.90
N LYS A 112 -5.40 3.40 14.81
CA LYS A 112 -4.78 3.86 16.07
C LYS A 112 -4.26 2.69 16.90
N SER A 113 -5.06 1.64 17.05
CA SER A 113 -4.68 0.45 17.82
C SER A 113 -3.45 -0.24 17.25
N GLU A 114 -3.31 -0.29 15.92
CA GLU A 114 -2.13 -0.90 15.29
C GLU A 114 -0.84 -0.13 15.61
N PHE A 115 -0.88 1.20 15.61
CA PHE A 115 0.27 2.00 16.00
C PHE A 115 0.57 1.93 17.50
N GLU A 116 -0.46 1.87 18.35
CA GLU A 116 -0.29 1.67 19.79
C GLU A 116 0.38 0.33 20.09
N ASN A 117 -0.09 -0.76 19.46
CA ASN A 117 0.50 -2.09 19.57
C ASN A 117 1.96 -2.07 19.09
N LEU A 118 2.25 -1.44 17.95
CA LEU A 118 3.60 -1.36 17.42
C LEU A 118 4.57 -0.64 18.38
N ILE A 119 4.12 0.43 19.06
CA ILE A 119 4.90 1.15 20.07
C ILE A 119 5.17 0.28 21.31
N GLN A 120 4.21 -0.56 21.70
CA GLN A 120 4.31 -1.41 22.90
C GLN A 120 5.17 -2.66 22.66
N GLU A 121 5.00 -3.31 21.51
CA GLU A 121 5.59 -4.60 21.21
C GLU A 121 7.03 -4.50 20.67
N ARG A 122 7.41 -3.32 20.14
CA ARG A 122 8.71 -3.14 19.47
C ARG A 122 9.55 -2.03 20.08
N ASN A 123 10.85 -2.26 20.07
CA ASN A 123 11.83 -1.24 20.40
C ASN A 123 12.10 -0.34 19.18
N LEU A 124 11.16 0.58 18.90
CA LEU A 124 11.25 1.53 17.80
C LEU A 124 12.28 2.64 18.08
N ASN A 125 12.87 3.18 17.02
CA ASN A 125 13.63 4.42 17.11
C ASN A 125 12.76 5.55 17.69
N ILE A 126 13.37 6.43 18.51
CA ILE A 126 12.67 7.54 19.16
C ILE A 126 11.89 8.42 18.17
N ASN A 127 12.48 8.74 17.02
CA ASN A 127 11.84 9.57 16.00
C ASN A 127 10.61 8.89 15.39
N VAL A 128 10.66 7.56 15.22
CA VAL A 128 9.53 6.78 14.72
C VAL A 128 8.43 6.74 15.77
N LYS A 129 8.78 6.50 17.04
CA LYS A 129 7.81 6.52 18.13
C LYS A 129 7.10 7.86 18.25
N GLU A 130 7.84 8.97 18.19
CA GLU A 130 7.27 10.33 18.21
C GLU A 130 6.35 10.58 17.01
N LYS A 131 6.77 10.16 15.80
CA LYS A 131 5.91 10.21 14.61
C LYS A 131 4.60 9.45 14.82
N LEU A 132 4.65 8.22 15.32
CA LEU A 132 3.45 7.41 15.55
C LEU A 132 2.53 8.01 16.61
N GLN A 133 3.08 8.57 17.69
CA GLN A 133 2.29 9.28 18.70
C GLN A 133 1.58 10.51 18.12
N SER A 134 2.27 11.27 17.26
CA SER A 134 1.69 12.41 16.54
C SER A 134 0.59 11.97 15.57
N THR A 135 0.80 10.87 14.85
CA THR A 135 -0.21 10.26 13.96
C THR A 135 -1.45 9.84 14.75
N ILE A 136 -1.29 9.12 15.87
CA ILE A 136 -2.42 8.71 16.73
C ILE A 136 -3.22 9.92 17.24
N ALA A 137 -2.56 11.03 17.54
CA ALA A 137 -3.22 12.25 18.02
C ALA A 137 -3.90 13.07 16.91
N SER A 138 -3.47 12.89 15.66
CA SER A 138 -3.97 13.63 14.49
C SER A 138 -5.13 12.91 13.78
N LEU A 139 -5.18 11.58 13.92
CA LEU A 139 -6.38 10.80 13.68
C LEU A 139 -7.38 11.17 14.77
#